data_AF-A0A4Y7U3V3-F1
#
_entry.id   AF-A0A4Y7U3V3-F1
#
_cell.length_a   1.000
_cell.length_b   1.000
_cell.length_c   1.000
_cell.angle_alpha   90.00
_cell.angle_beta   90.00
_cell.angle_gamma   90.00
#
_symmetry.space_group_name_H-M   'P 1'
#
loop_
_entity.id
_entity.type
_entity.pdbx_description
1 polymer ?
#
loop_
_entity_poly.entity_id
_entity_poly.type
_entity_poly.pdbx_seq_one_letter_code
_entity_poly.pdbx_strand_id
1 'polypeptide(L)'
;IITDVDTKLALENATVILQDADKKTLNTSTTAADGKFSFTVPCESSFTVVAFKEKYTNESREIASGTTRNAGNDASMALKSLDAIRLEEQQLAEKKKKEEERLVVEKKEKEALAVIALKEAEKKAKEDE
;
A
#
# COMPACT_ATOMS: atom_id res chain seq x y z
N ILE A 1 10.73 6.49 -14.50
CA ILE A 1 11.39 6.87 -13.23
C ILE A 1 10.91 5.93 -12.13
N ILE A 2 11.77 5.59 -11.17
CA ILE A 2 11.41 4.85 -9.96
C ILE A 2 11.42 5.80 -8.77
N THR A 3 10.32 5.84 -8.02
CA THR A 3 10.16 6.73 -6.86
C THR A 3 9.71 5.99 -5.62
N ASP A 4 9.83 6.62 -4.47
CA ASP A 4 9.27 6.17 -3.21
C ASP A 4 7.78 6.55 -3.13
N VAL A 5 6.91 5.61 -2.74
CA VAL A 5 5.46 5.83 -2.65
C VAL A 5 5.10 6.94 -1.68
N ASP A 6 5.80 7.08 -0.56
CA ASP A 6 5.41 7.95 0.55
C ASP A 6 6.05 9.34 0.41
N THR A 7 7.36 9.38 0.20
CA THR A 7 8.14 10.63 0.09
C THR A 7 8.07 11.26 -1.30
N LYS A 8 7.65 10.50 -2.32
CA LYS A 8 7.67 10.88 -3.75
C LYS A 8 9.06 11.19 -4.30
N LEU A 9 10.12 10.92 -3.53
CA LEU A 9 11.49 11.13 -3.96
C LEU A 9 11.95 10.05 -4.93
N ALA A 10 12.89 10.41 -5.80
CA ALA A 10 13.51 9.48 -6.73
C ALA A 10 14.33 8.42 -5.97
N LEU A 11 14.24 7.17 -6.41
CA LEU A 11 15.01 6.07 -5.85
C LEU A 11 16.22 5.81 -6.74
N GLU A 12 17.40 6.24 -6.29
CA GLU A 12 18.69 5.83 -6.83
C GLU A 12 18.98 4.35 -6.51
N ASN A 13 19.77 3.70 -7.35
CA ASN A 13 20.26 2.34 -7.13
C ASN A 13 19.15 1.28 -7.02
N ALA A 14 17.98 1.53 -7.61
CA ALA A 14 16.95 0.52 -7.80
C ALA A 14 17.29 -0.32 -9.03
N THR A 15 17.19 -1.64 -8.90
CA THR A 15 17.36 -2.57 -10.01
C THR A 15 16.08 -2.59 -10.84
N VAL A 16 16.23 -2.39 -12.15
CA VAL A 16 15.13 -2.51 -13.12
C VAL A 16 15.46 -3.60 -14.12
N ILE A 17 14.56 -4.56 -14.27
CA ILE A 17 14.72 -5.72 -15.13
C ILE A 17 13.69 -5.62 -16.25
N LEU A 18 14.15 -5.74 -17.50
CA LEU A 18 13.29 -5.88 -18.66
C LEU A 18 13.14 -7.37 -18.99
N GLN A 19 11.90 -7.83 -19.12
CA GLN A 19 11.57 -9.20 -19.48
C GLN A 19 10.72 -9.25 -20.75
N ASP A 20 10.83 -10.33 -21.51
CA ASP A 20 9.91 -10.63 -22.62
C ASP A 20 8.57 -11.20 -22.13
N ALA A 21 7.71 -11.57 -23.09
CA ALA A 21 6.40 -12.18 -22.83
C ALA A 21 6.49 -13.52 -22.05
N ASP A 22 7.62 -14.24 -22.16
CA ASP A 22 7.87 -15.50 -21.45
C ASP A 22 8.53 -15.28 -20.07
N LYS A 23 8.60 -14.01 -19.60
CA LYS A 23 9.27 -13.58 -18.36
C LYS A 23 10.77 -13.87 -18.33
N LYS A 24 11.39 -14.08 -19.49
CA LYS A 24 12.84 -14.22 -19.58
C LYS A 24 13.48 -12.84 -19.52
N THR A 25 14.51 -12.72 -18.69
CA THR A 25 15.27 -11.47 -18.56
C THR A 25 16.01 -11.16 -19.86
N LEU A 26 15.66 -10.02 -20.46
CA LEU A 26 16.32 -9.45 -21.63
C LEU A 26 17.43 -8.49 -21.26
N ASN A 27 17.20 -7.66 -20.25
CA ASN A 27 18.16 -6.65 -19.82
C ASN A 27 17.98 -6.29 -18.33
N THR A 28 19.01 -5.70 -17.74
CA THR A 28 19.00 -5.21 -16.36
C THR A 28 19.71 -3.87 -16.31
N SER A 29 19.13 -2.93 -15.59
CA SER A 29 19.68 -1.60 -15.38
C SER A 29 19.52 -1.19 -13.92
N THR A 30 20.27 -0.18 -13.51
CA THR A 30 20.18 0.43 -12.18
C THR A 30 19.79 1.89 -12.35
N THR A 31 18.86 2.38 -11.54
CA THR A 31 18.42 3.78 -11.63
C THR A 31 19.51 4.76 -11.20
N ALA A 32 19.60 5.88 -11.90
CA ALA A 32 20.48 6.99 -11.54
C ALA A 32 19.95 7.76 -10.31
N ALA A 33 20.69 8.77 -9.84
CA ALA A 33 20.32 9.61 -8.70
C ALA A 33 18.94 10.29 -8.84
N ASP A 34 18.52 10.56 -10.09
CA ASP A 34 17.20 11.11 -10.40
C ASP A 34 16.13 10.02 -10.60
N GLY A 35 16.43 8.76 -10.27
CA GLY A 35 15.53 7.61 -10.36
C GLY A 35 15.24 7.17 -11.79
N LYS A 36 15.86 7.76 -12.81
CA LYS A 36 15.58 7.43 -14.21
C LYS A 36 16.31 6.16 -14.64
N PHE A 37 15.70 5.50 -15.61
CA PHE A 37 16.22 4.34 -16.32
C PHE A 37 15.69 4.39 -17.76
N SER A 38 16.33 3.67 -18.67
CA SER A 38 15.89 3.56 -20.06
C SER A 38 16.31 2.23 -20.65
N PHE A 39 15.47 1.66 -21.50
CA PHE A 39 15.78 0.50 -22.33
C PHE A 39 15.44 0.80 -23.78
N THR A 40 16.19 0.20 -24.70
CA THR A 40 15.82 0.15 -26.12
C THR A 40 15.19 -1.21 -26.39
N VAL A 41 14.00 -1.20 -26.97
CA VAL A 41 13.20 -2.41 -27.24
C VAL A 41 12.77 -2.46 -28.70
N PRO A 42 12.59 -3.65 -29.31
CA PRO A 42 12.00 -3.76 -30.63
C PRO A 42 10.55 -3.27 -30.64
N CYS A 43 10.09 -2.78 -31.80
CA CYS A 43 8.70 -2.38 -32.02
C CYS A 43 7.76 -3.58 -31.98
N GLU A 44 6.47 -3.29 -31.80
CA GLU A 44 5.37 -4.28 -31.89
C GLU A 44 5.54 -5.51 -30.98
N SER A 45 6.24 -5.34 -29.86
CA SER A 45 6.52 -6.37 -28.87
C SER A 45 5.98 -5.99 -27.49
N SER A 46 5.69 -7.01 -26.67
CA SER A 46 5.25 -6.84 -25.28
C SER A 46 6.37 -7.20 -24.32
N PHE A 47 6.49 -6.41 -23.25
CA PHE A 47 7.52 -6.53 -22.24
C PHE A 47 6.96 -6.36 -20.84
N THR A 48 7.63 -6.98 -19.88
CA THR A 48 7.40 -6.71 -18.46
C THR A 48 8.61 -5.99 -17.89
N VAL A 49 8.40 -4.82 -17.30
CA VAL A 49 9.43 -4.08 -16.56
C VAL A 49 9.21 -4.33 -15.08
N VAL A 50 10.20 -4.93 -14.42
CA VAL A 50 10.18 -5.21 -12.98
C VAL A 50 11.15 -4.28 -12.28
N ALA A 51 10.72 -3.62 -11.21
CA ALA A 51 11.56 -2.79 -10.37
C ALA A 51 11.70 -3.41 -8.97
N PHE A 52 12.93 -3.42 -8.48
CA PHE A 52 13.33 -3.96 -7.19
C PHE A 52 14.29 -2.97 -6.52
N LYS A 53 14.13 -2.78 -5.20
CA LYS A 53 15.14 -2.15 -4.38
C LYS A 53 15.16 -2.82 -3.01
N GLU A 54 16.33 -2.98 -2.42
CA GLU A 54 16.43 -3.57 -1.09
C GLU A 54 15.62 -2.76 -0.08
N LYS A 55 14.86 -3.44 0.80
CA LYS A 55 13.94 -2.83 1.80
C LYS A 55 12.73 -2.10 1.21
N TYR A 56 12.43 -2.33 -0.06
CA TYR A 56 11.24 -1.83 -0.73
C TYR A 56 10.38 -2.98 -1.26
N THR A 57 9.13 -2.68 -1.59
CA THR A 57 8.27 -3.57 -2.39
C THR A 57 8.82 -3.69 -3.81
N ASN A 58 8.41 -4.77 -4.48
CA ASN A 58 8.68 -4.97 -5.89
C ASN A 58 7.43 -4.59 -6.67
N GLU A 59 7.63 -3.89 -7.78
CA GLU A 59 6.55 -3.54 -8.69
C GLU A 59 6.89 -4.01 -10.10
N SER A 60 5.86 -4.29 -10.87
CA SER A 60 6.01 -4.64 -12.27
C SER A 60 4.97 -3.95 -13.13
N ARG A 61 5.35 -3.60 -14.35
CA ARG A 61 4.47 -3.00 -15.33
C ARG A 61 4.65 -3.66 -16.68
N GLU A 62 3.54 -4.03 -17.30
CA GLU A 62 3.51 -4.49 -18.68
C GLU A 62 3.47 -3.30 -19.64
N ILE A 63 4.28 -3.37 -20.70
CA ILE A 63 4.41 -2.34 -21.73
C ILE A 63 4.38 -3.02 -23.09
N ALA A 64 3.55 -2.51 -23.98
CA ALA A 64 3.57 -2.89 -25.39
C ALA A 64 4.18 -1.74 -26.20
N SER A 65 5.22 -2.03 -26.97
CA SER A 65 5.78 -1.08 -27.93
C SER A 65 4.91 -1.00 -29.18
N GLY A 66 4.66 0.20 -29.69
CA GLY A 66 3.94 0.41 -30.95
C GLY A 66 4.82 0.25 -32.20
N THR A 67 4.28 0.72 -33.33
CA THR A 67 4.92 0.69 -34.67
C THR A 67 5.85 1.89 -34.91
N THR A 68 5.73 2.95 -34.11
CA THR A 68 6.49 4.19 -34.29
C THR A 68 7.89 4.08 -33.69
N ARG A 69 8.91 4.28 -34.52
CA ARG A 69 10.31 4.32 -34.09
C ARG A 69 10.57 5.48 -33.13
N ASN A 70 11.39 5.25 -32.11
CA ASN A 70 11.73 6.22 -31.06
C ASN A 70 10.53 6.72 -30.23
N ALA A 71 9.41 6.02 -30.25
CA ALA A 71 8.31 6.28 -29.33
C ALA A 71 8.77 6.00 -27.89
N GLY A 72 8.55 6.96 -27.00
CA GLY A 72 8.78 6.79 -25.57
C GLY A 72 7.62 6.03 -24.93
N ASN A 73 7.93 4.99 -24.16
CA ASN A 73 6.95 4.30 -23.33
C ASN A 73 7.26 4.57 -21.86
N ASP A 74 6.23 4.95 -21.09
CA ASP A 74 6.39 5.24 -19.68
C ASP A 74 6.29 3.97 -18.84
N ALA A 75 7.42 3.56 -18.26
CA ALA A 75 7.51 2.44 -17.33
C ALA A 75 7.67 2.89 -15.87
N SER A 76 7.25 4.12 -15.54
CA SER A 76 7.43 4.66 -14.20
C SER A 76 6.62 3.90 -13.14
N MET A 77 7.25 3.68 -11.99
CA MET A 77 6.69 2.92 -10.86
C MET A 77 7.13 3.58 -9.55
N ALA A 78 6.31 3.42 -8.51
CA ALA A 78 6.63 3.85 -7.16
C ALA A 78 6.71 2.62 -6.26
N LEU A 79 7.81 2.46 -5.53
CA LEU A 79 8.03 1.37 -4.59
C LEU A 79 7.77 1.84 -3.17
N LYS A 80 7.15 0.99 -2.34
CA LYS A 80 6.88 1.33 -0.95
C LYS A 80 7.95 0.76 -0.03
N SER A 81 8.39 1.53 0.95
CA SER A 81 9.35 1.04 1.96
C SER A 81 8.69 -0.04 2.83
N LEU A 82 9.38 -1.14 3.07
CA LEU A 82 8.92 -2.20 3.98
C LEU A 82 8.81 -1.70 5.43
N ASP A 83 9.65 -0.73 5.82
CA ASP A 83 9.58 -0.11 7.15
C ASP A 83 8.32 0.75 7.28
N ALA A 84 7.94 1.47 6.22
CA ALA A 84 6.70 2.25 6.19
C ALA A 84 5.47 1.35 6.31
N ILE A 85 5.45 0.23 5.57
CA ILE A 85 4.37 -0.77 5.66
C ILE A 85 4.25 -1.29 7.10
N ARG A 86 5.38 -1.68 7.72
CA ARG A 86 5.38 -2.19 9.08
C ARG A 86 4.85 -1.16 10.09
N LEU A 87 5.21 0.11 9.93
CA LEU A 87 4.75 1.18 10.80
C LEU A 87 3.24 1.42 10.65
N GLU A 88 2.73 1.44 9.42
CA GLU A 88 1.30 1.58 9.15
C GLU A 88 0.48 0.41 9.73
N GLU A 89 0.97 -0.82 9.58
CA GLU A 89 0.34 -2.02 10.15
C GLU A 89 0.27 -1.94 11.69
N GLN A 90 1.34 -1.50 12.34
CA GLN A 90 1.37 -1.31 13.79
C GLN A 90 0.37 -0.25 14.24
N GLN A 91 0.33 0.90 13.55
CA GLN A 91 -0.62 1.96 13.85
C GLN A 91 -2.07 1.52 13.63
N LEU A 92 -2.33 0.75 12.58
CA LEU A 92 -3.66 0.20 12.30
C LEU A 92 -4.08 -0.79 13.38
N ALA A 93 -3.18 -1.68 13.81
CA ALA A 93 -3.44 -2.63 14.89
C ALA A 93 -3.71 -1.91 16.22
N GLU A 94 -2.96 -0.85 16.53
CA GLU A 94 -3.19 -0.05 17.73
C GLU A 94 -4.52 0.71 17.69
N LYS A 95 -4.86 1.32 16.54
CA LYS A 95 -6.16 1.99 16.33
C LYS A 95 -7.32 1.01 16.51
N LYS A 96 -7.21 -0.20 15.96
CA LYS A 96 -8.23 -1.25 16.14
C LYS A 96 -8.40 -1.66 17.59
N LYS A 97 -7.30 -1.87 18.33
CA LYS A 97 -7.37 -2.19 19.77
C LYS A 97 -8.05 -1.07 20.57
N LYS A 98 -7.67 0.18 20.33
CA LYS A 98 -8.28 1.35 20.98
C LYS A 98 -9.77 1.49 20.65
N GLU A 99 -10.15 1.19 19.40
CA GLU A 99 -11.55 1.21 18.97
C GLU A 99 -12.37 0.09 19.61
N GLU A 100 -11.84 -1.15 19.66
CA GLU A 100 -12.46 -2.28 20.33
C GLU A 100 -12.65 -2.00 21.83
N GLU A 101 -11.62 -1.50 22.51
CA GLU A 101 -11.70 -1.10 23.92
C GLU A 101 -12.77 -0.03 24.14
N ARG A 102 -12.82 0.99 23.28
CA ARG A 102 -13.86 2.04 23.34
C ARG A 102 -15.27 1.47 23.19
N LEU A 103 -15.49 0.56 22.22
CA LEU A 103 -16.79 -0.09 22.02
C LEU A 103 -17.19 -0.96 23.21
N VAL A 104 -16.23 -1.66 23.85
CA VAL A 104 -16.48 -2.44 25.06
C VAL A 104 -16.87 -1.54 26.23
N VAL A 105 -16.17 -0.42 26.42
CA VAL A 105 -16.50 0.56 27.47
C VAL A 105 -17.89 1.15 27.24
N GLU A 106 -18.18 1.61 26.02
CA GLU A 106 -19.48 2.19 25.67
C GLU A 106 -20.64 1.19 25.88
N LYS A 107 -20.44 -0.08 25.53
CA LYS A 107 -21.43 -1.14 25.78
C LYS A 107 -21.68 -1.34 27.27
N LYS A 108 -20.62 -1.41 28.10
CA LYS A 108 -20.76 -1.56 29.56
C LYS A 108 -21.46 -0.38 30.20
N GLU A 109 -21.17 0.85 29.75
CA GLU A 109 -21.86 2.06 30.23
C GLU A 109 -23.34 2.03 29.88
N LYS A 110 -23.70 1.67 28.64
CA LYS A 110 -25.10 1.50 28.22
C LYS A 110 -25.83 0.42 29.02
N GLU A 111 -25.19 -0.72 29.27
CA GLU A 111 -25.75 -1.78 30.11
C GLU A 111 -25.95 -1.33 31.56
N ALA A 112 -24.97 -0.63 32.15
CA ALA A 112 -25.09 -0.09 33.51
C ALA A 112 -26.24 0.92 33.63
N LEU A 113 -26.38 1.83 32.66
CA LEU A 113 -27.48 2.79 32.59
C LEU A 113 -28.84 2.09 32.45
N ALA A 114 -28.94 1.05 31.62
CA ALA A 114 -30.16 0.27 31.47
C ALA A 114 -30.56 -0.43 32.78
N VAL A 115 -29.60 -1.02 33.51
CA VAL A 115 -29.84 -1.64 34.81
C VAL A 115 -30.32 -0.61 35.84
N ILE A 116 -29.75 0.60 35.85
CA ILE A 116 -30.19 1.69 36.74
C ILE A 116 -31.64 2.09 36.42
N ALA A 117 -31.96 2.30 35.13
CA ALA A 117 -33.30 2.68 34.71
C ALA A 117 -34.37 1.64 35.07
N LEU A 118 -34.05 0.34 34.93
CA LEU A 118 -34.96 -0.74 35.33
C LEU A 118 -35.22 -0.73 36.84
N LYS A 119 -34.19 -0.57 37.66
CA LYS A 119 -34.33 -0.49 39.14
C LYS A 119 -35.16 0.71 39.57
N GLU A 120 -35.01 1.86 38.92
CA GLU A 120 -35.82 3.05 39.21
C GLU A 120 -37.29 2.88 38.82
N ALA A 121 -37.57 2.23 37.68
CA ALA A 121 -38.93 1.93 37.25
C ALA A 121 -39.64 0.94 38.21
N GLU A 122 -38.95 -0.12 38.65
CA GLU A 122 -39.47 -1.08 39.62
C GLU A 122 -39.74 -0.43 40.99
N LYS A 123 -38.88 0.51 41.42
CA LYS A 123 -39.08 1.22 42.70
C LYS A 123 -40.32 2.12 42.65
N LYS A 124 -40.51 2.87 41.56
CA LYS A 124 -41.72 3.70 41.37
C LYS A 124 -43.00 2.86 41.35
N ALA A 125 -43.00 1.72 40.65
CA ALA A 125 -44.15 0.84 40.58
C ALA A 125 -44.57 0.26 41.94
N LYS A 126 -43.64 0.13 42.90
CA LYS A 126 -43.92 -0.34 44.28
C LYS A 126 -44.30 0.78 45.26
N GLU A 127 -44.03 2.04 44.92
CA GLU A 127 -44.44 3.20 45.73
C GLU A 127 -45.88 3.66 45.39
N ASP A 128 -46.41 3.25 44.24
CA ASP A 128 -47.76 3.56 43.76
C ASP A 128 -48.81 2.46 44.09
N GLU A 129 -48.42 1.35 44.75
CA GLU A 129 -49.28 0.24 45.24
C GLU A 129 -49.50 0.32 46.77
#